data_AF-A0A0A9WSN4-F1
#
_entry.id   AF-A0A0A9WSN4-F1
#
_cell.length_a   1.000
_cell.length_b   1.000
_cell.length_c   1.000
_cell.angle_alpha   90.00
_cell.angle_beta   90.00
_cell.angle_gamma   90.00
#
_symmetry.space_group_name_H-M   'P 1'
#
loop_
_entity.id
_entity.type
_entity.pdbx_description
1 polymer ?
#
loop_
_entity_poly.entity_id
_entity_poly.type
_entity_poly.pdbx_seq_one_letter_code
_entity_poly.pdbx_strand_id
1 'polypeptide(L)'
;MSSNQSIEKFFTRKRVRSNSLGSVNISEMREDAQVGQLTLGELMAAIKEILPTKEEFASLSSEMQVLKQENNQLREEVNKLRSDCAQNTDIIEFLLNKSKEKNLIFRGIPLGTDVDPSTIVTKLLKEVLKINEHININKAYFIGPASPTKMILVE
;
A
#
# COMPACT_ATOMS: atom_id res chain seq x y z
N MET A 1 3.38 23.62 -2.52
CA MET A 1 3.82 24.82 -1.78
C MET A 1 2.90 26.05 -1.93
N SER A 2 1.80 26.00 -2.71
CA SER A 2 0.98 27.21 -3.00
C SER A 2 -0.27 27.39 -2.11
N SER A 3 -0.74 26.35 -1.41
CA SER A 3 -2.03 26.40 -0.70
C SER A 3 -1.99 27.10 0.68
N ASN A 4 -0.82 27.18 1.32
CA ASN A 4 -0.69 27.81 2.65
C ASN A 4 -0.58 29.34 2.61
N GLN A 5 -0.16 29.93 1.48
CA GLN A 5 -0.05 31.39 1.33
C GLN A 5 -1.41 32.08 1.21
N SER A 6 -2.45 31.37 0.76
CA SER A 6 -3.80 31.94 0.61
C SER A 6 -4.52 32.08 1.96
N ILE A 7 -4.17 31.25 2.94
CA ILE A 7 -4.80 31.24 4.27
C ILE A 7 -4.27 32.41 5.12
N GLU A 8 -2.96 32.69 5.12
CA GLU A 8 -2.40 33.82 5.86
C GLU A 8 -2.87 35.20 5.37
N LYS A 9 -3.11 35.35 4.06
CA LYS A 9 -3.64 36.58 3.47
C LYS A 9 -5.09 36.87 3.90
N PHE A 10 -5.85 35.84 4.24
CA PHE A 10 -7.21 36.00 4.77
C PHE A 10 -7.20 36.51 6.22
N PHE A 11 -6.25 36.07 7.05
CA PHE A 11 -6.14 36.50 8.44
C PHE A 11 -5.57 37.92 8.60
N THR A 12 -4.66 38.35 7.72
CA THR A 12 -4.04 39.68 7.80
C THR A 12 -4.95 40.80 7.28
N ARG A 13 -5.85 40.53 6.32
CA ARG A 13 -6.71 41.57 5.73
C ARG A 13 -7.85 42.03 6.65
N LYS A 14 -8.21 41.27 7.68
CA LYS A 14 -9.34 41.59 8.57
C LYS A 14 -8.96 42.44 9.80
N ARG A 15 -7.68 42.82 9.97
CA ARG A 15 -7.20 43.51 11.18
C ARG A 15 -7.12 45.04 11.10
N VAL A 16 -7.43 45.67 9.96
CA VAL A 16 -7.18 47.12 9.74
C VAL A 16 -8.46 47.97 9.54
N ARG A 17 -9.65 47.40 9.69
CA ARG A 17 -10.91 48.17 9.58
C ARG A 17 -11.86 47.88 10.74
N SER A 18 -11.56 48.47 11.91
CA SER A 18 -12.56 48.83 12.94
C SER A 18 -11.88 49.49 14.15
N ASN A 19 -11.25 50.66 13.95
CA ASN A 19 -10.94 51.59 15.04
C ASN A 19 -11.86 52.83 14.91
N SER A 20 -13.18 52.59 14.97
CA SER A 20 -14.22 53.64 15.00
C SER A 20 -15.60 53.06 15.30
N LEU A 21 -15.70 52.19 16.29
CA LEU A 21 -16.93 52.07 17.06
C LEU A 21 -16.49 52.16 18.52
N GLY A 22 -17.08 53.09 19.26
CA GLY A 22 -16.74 53.35 20.65
C GLY A 22 -16.71 52.07 21.47
N SER A 23 -15.97 52.10 22.57
CA SER A 23 -16.07 51.10 23.62
C SER A 23 -17.52 51.03 24.10
N VAL A 24 -18.34 50.20 23.46
CA VAL A 24 -19.58 49.75 24.03
C VAL A 24 -19.15 48.86 25.18
N ASN A 25 -19.25 49.38 26.40
CA ASN A 25 -19.16 48.58 27.61
C ASN A 25 -20.25 47.52 27.52
N ILE A 26 -19.90 46.32 27.05
CA ILE A 26 -20.80 45.15 27.02
C ILE A 26 -21.25 44.79 28.45
N SER A 27 -20.57 45.32 29.47
CA SER A 27 -20.90 45.23 30.89
C SER A 27 -22.24 45.86 31.31
N GLU A 28 -22.93 46.61 30.43
CA GLU A 28 -24.22 47.27 30.73
C GLU A 28 -25.41 46.74 29.91
N MET A 29 -25.29 45.58 29.24
CA MET A 29 -26.47 44.91 28.68
C MET A 29 -27.20 44.16 29.79
N ARG A 30 -28.37 44.65 30.23
CA ARG A 30 -29.24 43.92 31.17
C ARG A 30 -29.63 42.58 30.55
N GLU A 31 -29.38 41.48 31.26
CA GLU A 31 -29.78 40.13 30.87
C GLU A 31 -31.29 40.02 30.58
N ASP A 32 -32.08 40.92 31.18
CA ASP A 32 -33.54 41.03 31.03
C ASP A 32 -34.01 41.66 29.70
N ALA A 33 -33.09 42.12 28.83
CA ALA A 33 -33.47 42.73 27.56
C ALA A 33 -34.21 41.71 26.67
N GLN A 34 -35.49 41.96 26.38
CA GLN A 34 -36.30 41.08 25.53
C GLN A 34 -35.85 41.13 24.07
N VAL A 35 -35.61 39.96 23.48
CA VAL A 35 -35.35 39.76 22.05
C VAL A 35 -36.40 38.77 21.52
N GLY A 36 -37.51 39.31 21.02
CA GLY A 36 -38.66 38.49 20.62
C GLY A 36 -39.40 37.92 21.83
N GLN A 37 -39.48 36.59 21.94
CA GLN A 37 -40.15 35.89 23.06
C GLN A 37 -39.21 35.51 24.21
N LEU A 38 -37.90 35.66 24.02
CA LEU A 38 -36.87 35.26 25.00
C LEU A 38 -36.14 36.49 25.52
N THR A 39 -35.56 36.36 26.71
CA THR A 39 -34.59 37.33 27.22
C THR A 39 -33.23 37.15 26.53
N LEU A 40 -32.42 38.20 26.50
CA LEU A 40 -31.08 38.17 25.93
C LEU A 40 -30.19 37.12 26.63
N GLY A 41 -30.36 36.95 27.95
CA GLY A 41 -29.67 35.92 28.73
C GLY A 41 -30.03 34.50 28.29
N GLU A 42 -31.32 34.21 28.12
CA GLU A 42 -31.80 32.90 27.64
C GLU A 42 -31.32 32.61 26.20
N LEU A 43 -31.34 33.62 25.33
CA LEU A 43 -30.84 33.49 23.96
C LEU A 43 -29.33 33.22 23.92
N MET A 44 -28.54 33.92 24.74
CA MET A 44 -27.09 33.69 24.84
C MET A 44 -26.77 32.29 25.40
N ALA A 45 -27.54 31.82 26.39
CA ALA A 45 -27.38 30.47 26.95
C ALA A 45 -27.69 29.40 25.89
N ALA A 46 -28.81 29.52 25.17
CA ALA A 46 -29.18 28.59 24.11
C ALA A 46 -28.16 28.56 22.96
N ILE A 47 -27.63 29.72 22.55
CA ILE A 47 -26.57 29.80 21.53
C ILE A 47 -25.28 29.14 22.02
N LYS A 48 -24.94 29.30 23.30
CA LYS A 48 -23.73 28.70 23.90
C LYS A 48 -23.84 27.17 24.04
N GLU A 49 -25.04 26.63 24.21
CA GLU A 49 -25.27 25.17 24.23
C GLU A 49 -25.17 24.52 22.84
N ILE A 50 -25.52 25.25 21.77
CA ILE A 50 -25.52 24.71 20.40
C ILE A 50 -24.15 24.90 19.72
N LEU A 51 -23.37 25.91 20.12
CA LEU A 51 -22.08 26.18 19.53
C LEU A 51 -21.00 25.24 20.08
N PRO A 52 -20.16 24.66 19.20
CA PRO A 52 -19.06 23.83 19.65
C PRO A 52 -18.12 24.63 20.55
N THR A 53 -17.78 24.04 21.69
CA THR A 53 -16.95 24.70 22.68
C THR A 53 -15.48 24.77 22.22
N LYS A 54 -14.73 25.73 22.76
CA LYS A 54 -13.29 25.83 22.50
C LYS A 54 -12.54 24.54 22.90
N GLU A 55 -13.05 23.84 23.90
CA GLU A 55 -12.52 22.56 24.37
C GLU A 55 -12.76 21.44 23.37
N GLU A 56 -13.95 21.36 22.76
CA GLU A 56 -14.24 20.41 21.68
C GLU A 56 -13.32 20.63 20.47
N PHE A 57 -13.08 21.88 20.07
CA PHE A 57 -12.12 22.17 19.00
C PHE A 57 -10.69 21.76 19.35
N ALA A 58 -10.29 21.93 20.63
CA ALA A 58 -8.98 21.49 21.09
C ALA A 58 -8.86 19.96 21.09
N SER A 59 -9.90 19.24 21.54
CA SER A 59 -9.96 17.77 21.49
C SER A 59 -9.86 17.27 20.06
N LEU A 60 -10.69 17.81 19.16
CA LEU A 60 -10.70 17.43 17.75
C LEU A 60 -9.36 17.71 17.07
N SER A 61 -8.71 18.84 17.40
CA SER A 61 -7.38 19.14 16.87
C SER A 61 -6.32 18.15 17.36
N SER A 62 -6.42 17.71 18.61
CA SER A 62 -5.54 16.70 19.20
C SER A 62 -5.74 15.34 18.53
N GLU A 63 -7.00 14.88 18.42
CA GLU A 63 -7.36 13.64 17.73
C GLU A 63 -6.90 13.64 16.27
N MET A 64 -7.11 14.75 15.55
CA MET A 64 -6.63 14.94 14.19
C MET A 64 -5.10 14.83 14.08
N GLN A 65 -4.36 15.31 15.08
CA GLN A 65 -2.91 15.21 15.11
C GLN A 65 -2.46 13.75 15.33
N VAL A 66 -3.11 13.03 16.24
CA VAL A 66 -2.86 11.60 16.47
C VAL A 66 -3.13 10.79 15.20
N LEU A 67 -4.30 10.99 14.57
CA LEU A 67 -4.66 10.30 13.32
C LEU A 67 -3.67 10.57 12.19
N LYS A 68 -3.14 11.80 12.08
CA LYS A 68 -2.10 12.13 11.11
C LYS A 68 -0.80 11.38 11.39
N GLN A 69 -0.42 11.26 12.65
CA GLN A 69 0.78 10.53 13.05
C GLN A 69 0.64 9.05 12.74
N GLU A 70 -0.48 8.44 13.12
CA GLU A 70 -0.78 7.04 12.81
C GLU A 70 -0.82 6.79 11.30
N ASN A 71 -1.43 7.69 10.52
CA ASN A 71 -1.46 7.54 9.05
C ASN A 71 -0.05 7.58 8.45
N ASN A 72 0.85 8.42 8.97
CA ASN A 72 2.23 8.48 8.51
C ASN A 72 2.99 7.19 8.86
N GLN A 73 2.82 6.67 10.09
CA GLN A 73 3.43 5.40 10.50
C GLN A 73 2.94 4.23 9.62
N LEU A 74 1.63 4.14 9.37
CA LEU A 74 1.06 3.12 8.49
C LEU A 74 1.60 3.24 7.05
N ARG A 75 1.81 4.44 6.53
CA ARG A 75 2.44 4.65 5.21
C ARG A 75 3.88 4.15 5.19
N GLU A 76 4.65 4.41 6.24
CA GLU A 76 6.03 3.93 6.37
C GLU A 76 6.07 2.39 6.42
N GLU A 77 5.20 1.77 7.22
CA GLU A 77 5.08 0.31 7.30
C GLU A 77 4.69 -0.31 5.96
N VAL A 78 3.71 0.27 5.26
CA VAL A 78 3.30 -0.21 3.92
C VAL A 78 4.45 -0.10 2.92
N ASN A 79 5.22 0.99 2.96
CA ASN A 79 6.37 1.16 2.07
C ASN A 79 7.47 0.13 2.39
N LYS A 80 7.72 -0.15 3.67
CA LYS A 80 8.66 -1.18 4.09
C LYS A 80 8.21 -2.56 3.60
N LEU A 81 6.95 -2.93 3.82
CA LEU A 81 6.39 -4.20 3.37
C LEU A 81 6.48 -4.36 1.84
N ARG A 82 6.25 -3.29 1.09
CA ARG A 82 6.44 -3.30 -0.38
C ARG A 82 7.89 -3.58 -0.77
N SER A 83 8.85 -2.94 -0.09
CA SER A 83 10.28 -3.19 -0.31
C SER A 83 10.65 -4.64 0.01
N ASP A 84 10.20 -5.16 1.15
CA ASP A 84 10.47 -6.53 1.59
C ASP A 84 9.86 -7.56 0.60
N CYS A 85 8.66 -7.28 0.08
CA CYS A 85 8.02 -8.11 -0.93
C CYS A 85 8.79 -8.13 -2.27
N ALA A 86 9.30 -6.97 -2.70
CA ALA A 86 10.15 -6.88 -3.89
C ALA A 86 11.44 -7.69 -3.71
N GLN A 87 12.14 -7.51 -2.58
CA GLN A 87 13.35 -8.29 -2.27
C GLN A 87 13.08 -9.78 -2.21
N ASN A 88 11.96 -10.20 -1.60
CA ASN A 88 11.58 -11.61 -1.56
C ASN A 88 11.33 -12.16 -2.96
N THR A 89 10.72 -11.37 -3.85
CA THR A 89 10.50 -11.77 -5.25
C THR A 89 11.83 -12.01 -5.96
N ASP A 90 12.80 -11.10 -5.81
CA ASP A 90 14.14 -11.24 -6.39
C ASP A 90 14.88 -12.47 -5.84
N ILE A 91 14.78 -12.70 -4.53
CA ILE A 91 15.38 -13.88 -3.87
C ILE A 91 14.73 -15.17 -4.39
N ILE A 92 13.41 -15.20 -4.52
CA ILE A 92 12.69 -16.36 -5.06
C ILE A 92 13.14 -16.62 -6.50
N GLU A 93 13.23 -15.60 -7.34
CA GLU A 93 13.72 -15.74 -8.72
C GLU A 93 15.14 -16.29 -8.76
N PHE A 94 16.03 -15.74 -7.93
CA PHE A 94 17.41 -16.23 -7.81
C PHE A 94 17.46 -17.70 -7.40
N LEU A 95 16.69 -18.10 -6.38
CA LEU A 95 16.63 -19.48 -5.91
C LEU A 95 16.03 -20.43 -6.95
N LEU A 96 15.01 -20.00 -7.68
CA LEU A 96 14.42 -20.78 -8.78
C LEU A 96 15.43 -20.99 -9.91
N ASN A 97 16.16 -19.94 -10.29
CA ASN A 97 17.19 -20.03 -11.33
C ASN A 97 18.32 -20.95 -10.89
N LYS A 98 18.80 -20.81 -9.64
CA LYS A 98 19.84 -21.67 -9.07
C LYS A 98 19.40 -23.12 -8.97
N SER A 99 18.14 -23.38 -8.63
CA SER A 99 17.59 -24.73 -8.56
C SER A 99 17.42 -25.37 -9.94
N LYS A 100 17.21 -24.57 -10.99
CA LYS A 100 16.98 -25.04 -12.37
C LYS A 100 18.22 -24.98 -13.25
N GLU A 101 19.35 -24.49 -12.74
CA GLU A 101 20.59 -24.26 -13.52
C GLU A 101 21.11 -25.53 -14.21
N LYS A 102 20.90 -26.69 -13.59
CA LYS A 102 21.32 -27.99 -14.13
C LYS A 102 20.19 -28.73 -14.84
N ASN A 103 18.99 -28.15 -14.88
CA ASN A 103 17.83 -28.80 -15.45
C ASN A 103 17.83 -28.62 -16.97
N LEU A 104 17.61 -29.72 -17.69
CA LEU A 104 17.53 -29.72 -19.15
C LEU A 104 16.13 -30.12 -19.62
N ILE A 105 15.62 -29.42 -20.62
CA ILE A 105 14.32 -29.73 -21.24
C ILE A 105 14.56 -30.25 -22.65
N PHE A 106 14.23 -31.52 -22.87
CA PHE A 106 14.18 -32.13 -24.19
C PHE A 106 12.77 -32.02 -24.75
N ARG A 107 12.63 -31.47 -25.96
CA ARG A 107 11.34 -31.29 -26.64
C ARG A 107 11.28 -32.12 -27.92
N GLY A 108 10.07 -32.41 -28.38
CA GLY A 108 9.86 -33.09 -29.67
C GLY A 108 10.09 -34.59 -29.61
N ILE A 109 10.01 -35.20 -28.42
CA ILE A 109 10.18 -36.65 -28.28
C ILE A 109 8.86 -37.32 -28.70
N PRO A 110 8.86 -38.15 -29.75
CA PRO A 110 7.64 -38.79 -30.23
C PRO A 110 7.05 -39.70 -29.14
N LEU A 111 5.71 -39.74 -29.03
CA LEU A 111 5.02 -40.70 -28.17
C LEU A 111 5.22 -42.12 -28.71
N GLY A 112 6.33 -42.73 -28.33
CA GLY A 112 6.64 -44.11 -28.64
C GLY A 112 7.23 -44.77 -27.40
N THR A 113 6.49 -45.73 -26.86
CA THR A 113 6.86 -46.69 -25.80
C THR A 113 6.91 -46.17 -24.35
N ASP A 114 6.42 -47.04 -23.45
CA ASP A 114 6.45 -46.99 -21.97
C ASP A 114 7.88 -47.07 -21.40
N VAL A 115 8.82 -46.41 -22.05
CA VAL A 115 10.23 -46.45 -21.68
C VAL A 115 10.50 -45.31 -20.72
N ASP A 116 11.23 -45.63 -19.65
CA ASP A 116 11.66 -44.66 -18.66
C ASP A 116 12.37 -43.45 -19.33
N PRO A 117 11.99 -42.21 -18.96
CA PRO A 117 12.56 -40.99 -19.53
C PRO A 117 14.10 -40.96 -19.53
N SER A 118 14.72 -41.48 -18.47
CA SER A 118 16.18 -41.55 -18.32
C SER A 118 16.84 -42.37 -19.43
N THR A 119 16.21 -43.46 -19.84
CA THR A 119 16.73 -44.35 -20.89
C THR A 119 16.65 -43.67 -22.26
N ILE A 120 15.56 -42.94 -22.53
CA ILE A 120 15.38 -42.17 -23.77
C ILE A 120 16.47 -41.11 -23.89
N VAL A 121 16.67 -40.33 -22.82
CA VAL A 121 17.70 -39.30 -22.76
C VAL A 121 19.09 -39.91 -22.94
N THR A 122 19.39 -41.02 -22.28
CA THR A 122 20.71 -41.68 -22.41
C THR A 122 20.98 -42.17 -23.83
N LYS A 123 19.97 -42.74 -24.51
CA LYS A 123 20.08 -43.15 -25.92
C LYS A 123 20.34 -41.94 -26.82
N LEU A 124 19.57 -40.86 -26.64
CA LEU A 124 19.71 -39.63 -27.41
C LEU A 124 21.12 -39.02 -27.25
N LEU A 125 21.64 -38.96 -26.03
CA LEU A 125 22.98 -38.41 -25.76
C LEU A 125 24.08 -39.25 -26.40
N LYS A 126 23.93 -40.58 -26.44
CA LYS A 126 24.89 -41.48 -27.11
C LYS A 126 24.82 -41.39 -28.64
N GLU A 127 23.62 -41.40 -29.21
CA GLU A 127 23.44 -41.40 -30.67
C GLU A 127 23.74 -40.04 -31.30
N VAL A 128 23.26 -38.95 -30.69
CA VAL A 128 23.34 -37.61 -31.26
C VAL A 128 24.64 -36.90 -30.86
N LEU A 129 24.98 -36.92 -29.57
CA LEU A 129 26.15 -36.19 -29.06
C LEU A 129 27.42 -37.04 -29.03
N LYS A 130 27.32 -38.37 -29.26
CA LYS A 130 28.46 -39.32 -29.21
C LYS A 130 29.22 -39.30 -27.89
N ILE A 131 28.53 -38.94 -26.80
CA ILE A 131 29.10 -38.94 -25.45
C ILE A 131 29.02 -40.38 -24.92
N ASN A 132 30.19 -41.02 -24.79
CA ASN A 132 30.32 -42.39 -24.30
C ASN A 132 30.57 -42.46 -22.78
N GLU A 133 30.56 -41.32 -22.09
CA GLU A 133 30.79 -41.22 -20.66
C GLU A 133 29.55 -41.62 -19.83
N HIS A 134 29.77 -41.95 -18.55
CA HIS A 134 28.69 -42.21 -17.60
C HIS A 134 27.99 -40.91 -17.22
N ILE A 135 26.79 -40.70 -17.75
CA ILE A 135 25.95 -39.54 -17.44
C ILE A 135 25.07 -39.87 -16.24
N ASN A 136 25.29 -39.16 -15.13
CA ASN A 136 24.46 -39.29 -13.93
C ASN A 136 23.23 -38.38 -14.06
N ILE A 137 22.09 -39.00 -14.36
CA ILE A 137 20.78 -38.35 -14.35
C ILE A 137 20.17 -38.58 -12.96
N ASN A 138 19.83 -37.51 -12.22
CA ASN A 138 19.19 -37.70 -10.91
C ASN A 138 17.72 -38.07 -11.09
N LYS A 139 17.00 -37.30 -11.90
CA LYS A 139 15.58 -37.52 -12.18
C LYS A 139 15.26 -37.15 -13.61
N ALA A 140 14.38 -37.91 -14.24
CA ALA A 140 13.82 -37.55 -15.53
C ALA A 140 12.33 -37.87 -15.56
N TYR A 141 11.52 -36.91 -15.99
CA TYR A 141 10.08 -37.08 -16.03
C TYR A 141 9.48 -36.31 -17.21
N PHE A 142 8.36 -36.81 -17.71
CA PHE A 142 7.61 -36.12 -18.76
C PHE A 142 6.89 -34.90 -18.18
N ILE A 143 6.99 -33.77 -18.88
CA ILE A 143 6.33 -32.51 -18.51
C ILE A 143 5.46 -32.01 -19.67
N GLY A 144 4.44 -31.22 -19.33
CA GLY A 144 3.58 -30.55 -20.31
C GLY A 144 2.30 -31.31 -20.67
N PRO A 145 1.42 -30.66 -21.46
CA PRO A 145 0.13 -31.23 -21.84
C PRO A 145 0.27 -32.43 -22.78
N ALA A 146 -0.75 -33.29 -22.81
CA ALA A 146 -0.87 -34.42 -23.73
C ALA A 146 -0.91 -33.92 -25.18
N SER A 147 0.26 -33.81 -25.79
CA SER A 147 0.51 -33.39 -27.17
C SER A 147 1.14 -34.56 -27.92
N PRO A 148 1.14 -34.58 -29.27
CA PRO A 148 1.71 -35.69 -30.05
C PRO A 148 3.21 -35.91 -29.80
N THR A 149 3.89 -34.93 -29.21
CA THR A 149 5.29 -35.01 -28.78
C THR A 149 5.41 -34.66 -27.30
N LYS A 150 6.03 -35.51 -26.49
CA LYS A 150 6.26 -35.20 -25.07
C LYS A 150 7.49 -34.31 -24.89
N MET A 151 7.51 -33.58 -23.78
CA MET A 151 8.71 -32.91 -23.28
C MET A 151 9.24 -33.70 -22.08
N ILE A 152 10.55 -33.85 -21.97
CA ILE A 152 11.22 -34.47 -20.81
C ILE A 152 11.99 -33.39 -20.07
N LEU A 153 11.77 -33.28 -18.77
CA LEU A 153 12.60 -32.53 -17.86
C LEU A 153 13.58 -33.49 -17.19
N VAL A 154 14.86 -33.12 -17.23
CA VAL A 154 15.97 -33.85 -16.60
C VAL A 154 16.57 -32.96 -15.53
N GLU A 155 16.70 -33.49 -14.31
CA GLU A 155 17.30 -32.87 -13.10
C GLU A 155 18.46 -33.71 -12.56
#